data_AF-A0A099Z3J5-F1
#
_entry.id   AF-A0A099Z3J5-F1
#
_cell.length_a   1.000
_cell.length_b   1.000
_cell.length_c   1.000
_cell.angle_alpha   90.00
_cell.angle_beta   90.00
_cell.angle_gamma   90.00
#
_symmetry.space_group_name_H-M   'P 1'
#
loop_
_entity.id
_entity.type
_entity.pdbx_description
1 polymer ?
#
loop_
_entity_poly.entity_id
_entity_poly.type
_entity_poly.pdbx_seq_one_letter_code
_entity_poly.pdbx_strand_id
1 'polypeptide(L)'
;LESLLTDAFRGKGFQKINELFQEKEIEPPQKYSESLFNQLDKALRKAMRQNMFLQELDKNEFQNVSLLLKCIQLYLKSDLQEGESLFIEQGLVQKMRLLALLGCFLTNSFNFYMVSWFERARSSVILTDPNENKILMILLEDFFDCALVICRCSDEGKKELVNLFLPELGHLVTEANICCALRQEALRTLNSILDSVPREERKKFPLSEEICLLTKDLAKTILDVGDYDLQVALSEALCRLMTKKWRDDLVHHWFEDNYLAEAFKEIKDREFETDCRKFLNQLNERLGGERRVYSFPCISAFADMNEVKKPSDEKLEEFWIDFNAGSHSVTFYVDSSEGALWDSVRLSKEEVSSYSLREEDGEKTVKIYMKIPAIINKNEVTKIKISFSAKFEILGVLKKVLGDEKMMITLHQQINLAEEEPVRAGEQTKQNEAESSQRVLIIAPEGEVVVFLPPSAEKPKAPSPRMKAKPR
;
A
#
# COMPACT_ATOMS: atom_id res chain seq x y z
N LEU A 1 29.69 -2.27 -10.30
CA LEU A 1 28.51 -3.11 -10.56
C LEU A 1 28.80 -4.30 -11.49
N GLU A 2 29.30 -4.12 -12.71
CA GLU A 2 29.58 -5.25 -13.64
C GLU A 2 30.49 -6.34 -13.04
N SER A 3 31.60 -5.96 -12.40
CA SER A 3 32.49 -6.91 -11.72
C SER A 3 31.75 -7.73 -10.65
N LEU A 4 30.86 -7.07 -9.89
CA LEU A 4 30.03 -7.72 -8.86
C LEU A 4 29.02 -8.69 -9.47
N LEU A 5 28.35 -8.31 -10.57
CA LEU A 5 27.44 -9.20 -11.31
C LEU A 5 28.19 -10.37 -11.96
N THR A 6 29.41 -10.12 -12.44
CA THR A 6 30.26 -11.15 -13.03
C THR A 6 30.74 -12.16 -12.00
N ASP A 7 31.07 -11.70 -10.80
CA ASP A 7 31.35 -12.56 -9.66
C ASP A 7 30.10 -13.32 -9.24
N ALA A 8 28.92 -12.68 -9.24
CA ALA A 8 27.64 -13.29 -8.88
C ALA A 8 27.33 -14.51 -9.78
N PHE A 9 27.63 -14.43 -11.08
CA PHE A 9 27.54 -15.57 -12.00
C PHE A 9 28.43 -16.76 -11.63
N ARG A 10 29.46 -16.56 -10.80
CA ARG A 10 30.35 -17.61 -10.30
C ARG A 10 29.97 -18.08 -8.89
N GLY A 11 28.79 -17.68 -8.40
CA GLY A 11 28.30 -17.97 -7.05
C GLY A 11 29.01 -17.18 -5.95
N LYS A 12 29.69 -16.07 -6.28
CA LYS A 12 30.42 -15.21 -5.33
C LYS A 12 29.94 -13.76 -5.47
N GLY A 13 29.97 -12.93 -4.43
CA GLY A 13 29.77 -11.49 -4.64
C GLY A 13 28.35 -10.93 -4.50
N PHE A 14 27.30 -11.76 -4.30
CA PHE A 14 25.99 -11.25 -3.84
C PHE A 14 26.10 -10.49 -2.52
N GLN A 15 26.98 -10.93 -1.61
CA GLN A 15 27.28 -10.22 -0.37
C GLN A 15 27.77 -8.78 -0.63
N LYS A 16 28.69 -8.60 -1.59
CA LYS A 16 29.21 -7.28 -1.97
C LYS A 16 28.16 -6.41 -2.67
N ILE A 17 27.25 -7.02 -3.44
CA ILE A 17 26.09 -6.31 -4.01
C ILE A 17 25.18 -5.83 -2.88
N ASN A 18 24.93 -6.67 -1.88
CA ASN A 18 24.11 -6.31 -0.73
C ASN A 18 24.74 -5.16 0.09
N GLU A 19 26.04 -5.23 0.37
CA GLU A 19 26.80 -4.16 1.04
C GLU A 19 26.67 -2.84 0.27
N LEU A 20 26.83 -2.87 -1.05
CA LEU A 20 26.67 -1.70 -1.92
C LEU A 20 25.29 -1.03 -1.76
N PHE A 21 24.21 -1.81 -1.62
CA PHE A 21 22.85 -1.27 -1.42
C PHE A 21 22.56 -0.83 0.02
N GLN A 22 23.27 -1.35 1.03
CA GLN A 22 23.08 -0.96 2.43
C GLN A 22 23.79 0.33 2.81
N GLU A 23 24.91 0.67 2.17
CA GLU A 23 25.72 1.84 2.51
C GLU A 23 25.07 3.20 2.16
N LYS A 24 23.86 3.23 1.57
CA LYS A 24 23.11 4.45 1.15
C LYS A 24 23.87 5.41 0.21
N GLU A 25 25.14 5.18 -0.12
CA GLU A 25 25.97 5.95 -1.07
C GLU A 25 25.73 5.59 -2.55
N ILE A 26 24.48 5.33 -2.94
CA ILE A 26 24.13 5.31 -4.38
C ILE A 26 23.03 6.33 -4.62
N GLU A 27 23.37 7.61 -4.51
CA GLU A 27 22.56 8.66 -5.11
C GLU A 27 22.79 8.63 -6.64
N PRO A 28 21.73 8.54 -7.47
CA PRO A 28 21.84 8.92 -8.88
C PRO A 28 22.38 10.36 -8.94
N PRO A 29 23.39 10.67 -9.77
CA PRO A 29 23.80 9.94 -10.97
C PRO A 29 25.17 9.25 -10.85
N GLN A 30 25.22 7.95 -11.17
CA GLN A 30 26.50 7.37 -11.61
C GLN A 30 26.68 7.72 -13.09
N LYS A 31 27.63 8.61 -13.43
CA LYS A 31 28.05 8.83 -14.81
C LYS A 31 28.58 7.50 -15.37
N TYR A 32 27.82 6.82 -16.23
CA TYR A 32 28.30 5.61 -16.89
C TYR A 32 29.18 6.00 -18.08
N SER A 33 30.35 5.36 -18.22
CA SER A 33 31.07 5.38 -19.49
C SER A 33 30.36 4.45 -20.49
N GLU A 34 30.43 4.74 -21.80
CA GLU A 34 29.88 3.88 -22.87
C GLU A 34 30.40 2.43 -22.74
N SER A 35 31.63 2.26 -22.24
CA SER A 35 32.20 0.94 -21.93
C SER A 35 31.46 0.22 -20.79
N LEU A 36 31.16 0.92 -19.68
CA LEU A 36 30.51 0.35 -18.50
C LEU A 36 29.05 -0.04 -18.79
N PHE A 37 28.38 0.71 -19.66
CA PHE A 37 27.03 0.39 -20.13
C PHE A 37 27.01 -0.91 -20.95
N ASN A 38 27.89 -1.03 -21.96
CA ASN A 38 27.99 -2.24 -22.80
C ASN A 38 28.38 -3.49 -21.98
N GLN A 39 29.19 -3.28 -20.96
CA GLN A 39 29.62 -4.27 -19.99
C GLN A 39 28.47 -4.78 -19.12
N LEU A 40 27.68 -3.88 -18.54
CA LEU A 40 26.50 -4.19 -17.75
C LEU A 40 25.41 -4.88 -18.60
N ASP A 41 25.19 -4.40 -19.82
CA ASP A 41 24.30 -5.05 -20.80
C ASP A 41 24.72 -6.51 -21.07
N LYS A 42 26.00 -6.74 -21.35
CA LYS A 42 26.52 -8.10 -21.58
C LYS A 42 26.36 -9.00 -20.36
N ALA A 43 26.57 -8.46 -19.15
CA ALA A 43 26.37 -9.19 -17.90
C ALA A 43 24.90 -9.58 -17.72
N LEU A 44 23.97 -8.64 -17.84
CA LEU A 44 22.53 -8.91 -17.71
C LEU A 44 22.01 -9.88 -18.77
N ARG A 45 22.45 -9.75 -20.03
CA ARG A 45 22.14 -10.72 -21.09
C ARG A 45 22.64 -12.12 -20.76
N LYS A 46 23.83 -12.24 -20.17
CA LYS A 46 24.35 -13.52 -19.72
C LYS A 46 23.52 -14.09 -18.57
N ALA A 47 23.14 -13.25 -17.60
CA ALA A 47 22.25 -13.62 -16.49
C ALA A 47 20.94 -14.23 -16.98
N MET A 48 20.29 -13.52 -17.91
CA MET A 48 19.03 -13.93 -18.52
C MET A 48 19.18 -15.23 -19.31
N ARG A 49 20.19 -15.33 -20.19
CA ARG A 49 20.43 -16.54 -21.01
C ARG A 49 20.78 -17.78 -20.18
N GLN A 50 21.45 -17.60 -19.05
CA GLN A 50 21.85 -18.70 -18.18
C GLN A 50 20.76 -19.10 -17.19
N ASN A 51 19.54 -18.53 -17.32
CA ASN A 51 18.43 -18.77 -16.39
C ASN A 51 18.82 -18.55 -14.92
N MET A 52 19.76 -17.63 -14.64
CA MET A 52 20.29 -17.46 -13.28
C MET A 52 19.17 -17.07 -12.30
N PHE A 53 18.27 -16.20 -12.72
CA PHE A 53 17.11 -15.80 -11.91
C PHE A 53 16.22 -16.99 -11.56
N LEU A 54 15.89 -17.85 -12.54
CA LEU A 54 15.12 -19.07 -12.31
C LEU A 54 15.88 -20.05 -11.41
N GLN A 55 17.19 -20.21 -11.63
CA GLN A 55 18.02 -21.09 -10.81
C GLN A 55 18.07 -20.64 -9.34
N GLU A 56 18.17 -19.33 -9.09
CA GLU A 56 18.15 -18.78 -7.73
C GLU A 56 16.74 -18.86 -7.12
N LEU A 57 15.68 -18.64 -7.90
CA LEU A 57 14.30 -18.88 -7.46
C LEU A 57 14.06 -20.35 -7.09
N ASP A 58 14.56 -21.31 -7.87
CA ASP A 58 14.43 -22.74 -7.60
C ASP A 58 15.20 -23.20 -6.36
N LYS A 59 16.22 -22.44 -5.95
CA LYS A 59 16.93 -22.64 -4.68
C LYS A 59 16.29 -21.88 -3.51
N ASN A 60 15.19 -21.14 -3.74
CA ASN A 60 14.60 -20.20 -2.79
C ASN A 60 15.57 -19.09 -2.33
N GLU A 61 16.56 -18.75 -3.15
CA GLU A 61 17.52 -17.68 -2.91
C GLU A 61 16.92 -16.32 -3.29
N PHE A 62 15.75 -16.00 -2.69
CA PHE A 62 14.96 -14.81 -3.02
C PHE A 62 15.74 -13.50 -2.86
N GLN A 63 16.66 -13.45 -1.88
CA GLN A 63 17.54 -12.32 -1.67
C GLN A 63 18.44 -12.05 -2.88
N ASN A 64 19.00 -13.12 -3.49
CA ASN A 64 19.86 -12.98 -4.66
C ASN A 64 19.07 -12.41 -5.84
N VAL A 65 17.83 -12.88 -6.03
CA VAL A 65 16.92 -12.38 -7.07
C VAL A 65 16.56 -10.90 -6.83
N SER A 66 16.23 -10.53 -5.59
CA SER A 66 15.96 -9.14 -5.19
C SER A 66 17.14 -8.22 -5.51
N LEU A 67 18.36 -8.62 -5.14
CA LEU A 67 19.58 -7.86 -5.43
C LEU A 67 19.79 -7.65 -6.93
N LEU A 68 19.49 -8.66 -7.76
CA LEU A 68 19.60 -8.54 -9.21
C LEU A 68 18.55 -7.60 -9.79
N LEU A 69 17.31 -7.66 -9.31
CA LEU A 69 16.25 -6.71 -9.70
C LEU A 69 16.65 -5.28 -9.34
N LYS A 70 17.18 -5.04 -8.14
CA LYS A 70 17.70 -3.72 -7.74
C LYS A 70 18.84 -3.24 -8.64
N CYS A 71 19.73 -4.14 -9.07
CA CYS A 71 20.77 -3.80 -10.05
C CYS A 71 20.16 -3.36 -11.40
N ILE A 72 19.10 -4.04 -11.86
CA ILE A 72 18.37 -3.67 -13.10
C ILE A 72 17.64 -2.34 -12.92
N GLN A 73 16.97 -2.12 -11.78
CA GLN A 73 16.31 -0.86 -11.49
C GLN A 73 17.30 0.32 -11.50
N LEU A 74 18.48 0.17 -10.89
CA LEU A 74 19.54 1.19 -10.95
C LEU A 74 19.99 1.47 -12.39
N TYR A 75 20.15 0.42 -13.18
CA TYR A 75 20.51 0.53 -14.59
C TYR A 75 19.47 1.35 -15.39
N LEU A 76 18.19 1.02 -15.22
CA LEU A 76 17.09 1.69 -15.92
C LEU A 76 16.83 3.13 -15.43
N LYS A 77 16.92 3.38 -14.11
CA LYS A 77 16.73 4.72 -13.53
C LYS A 77 17.77 5.73 -14.02
N SER A 78 18.96 5.25 -14.36
CA SER A 78 20.05 6.09 -14.86
C SER A 78 19.77 6.63 -16.27
N ASP A 79 18.97 5.91 -17.06
CA ASP A 79 18.52 6.32 -18.40
C ASP A 79 17.50 7.48 -18.35
N LEU A 80 16.71 7.57 -17.27
CA LEU A 80 15.61 8.55 -17.10
C LEU A 80 16.04 9.99 -16.83
N GLN A 81 17.21 10.22 -16.22
CA GLN A 81 17.66 11.57 -15.83
C GLN A 81 18.55 12.25 -16.86
N GLU A 82 18.88 11.59 -17.97
CA GLU A 82 19.55 12.18 -19.13
C GLU A 82 18.53 12.79 -20.12
N GLY A 83 17.60 13.59 -19.61
CA GLY A 83 16.77 14.46 -20.44
C GLY A 83 17.67 15.35 -21.31
N GLU A 84 17.75 15.03 -22.60
CA GLU A 84 18.39 15.83 -23.65
C GLU A 84 19.62 16.69 -23.21
N SER A 85 20.76 16.12 -22.77
CA SER A 85 22.00 16.95 -22.74
C SER A 85 23.39 16.28 -22.75
N LEU A 86 23.55 14.96 -22.84
CA LEU A 86 24.87 14.32 -23.08
C LEU A 86 24.90 13.38 -24.30
N PHE A 87 23.76 12.78 -24.65
CA PHE A 87 23.62 11.90 -25.82
C PHE A 87 23.75 12.61 -27.18
N ILE A 88 23.37 13.89 -27.25
CA ILE A 88 23.52 14.73 -28.44
C ILE A 88 24.98 15.22 -28.59
N GLU A 89 25.67 15.52 -27.49
CA GLU A 89 27.05 16.00 -27.51
C GLU A 89 28.08 14.92 -27.89
N GLN A 90 27.78 13.63 -27.70
CA GLN A 90 28.69 12.53 -28.03
C GLN A 90 28.46 11.88 -29.41
N GLY A 91 27.60 12.45 -30.27
CA GLY A 91 27.42 11.95 -31.64
C GLY A 91 26.77 10.56 -31.76
N LEU A 92 26.11 10.08 -30.70
CA LEU A 92 25.52 8.74 -30.62
C LEU A 92 24.09 8.62 -31.17
N VAL A 93 23.55 9.66 -31.81
CA VAL A 93 22.18 9.70 -32.36
C VAL A 93 21.93 8.57 -33.38
N GLN A 94 22.96 8.14 -34.12
CA GLN A 94 22.85 7.01 -35.07
C GLN A 94 22.95 5.63 -34.39
N LYS A 95 23.65 5.51 -33.24
CA LYS A 95 23.69 4.29 -32.42
C LYS A 95 22.45 4.16 -31.53
N MET A 96 21.86 5.26 -31.07
CA MET A 96 20.61 5.28 -30.28
C MET A 96 19.41 4.77 -31.07
N ARG A 97 19.37 4.93 -32.39
CA ARG A 97 18.34 4.28 -33.21
C ARG A 97 18.51 2.77 -33.25
N LEU A 98 19.74 2.28 -33.21
CA LEU A 98 20.08 0.85 -33.12
C LEU A 98 19.89 0.30 -31.69
N LEU A 99 20.23 1.07 -30.66
CA LEU A 99 20.07 0.77 -29.23
C LEU A 99 18.62 0.90 -28.76
N ALA A 100 17.79 1.75 -29.37
CA ALA A 100 16.34 1.74 -29.17
C ALA A 100 15.72 0.48 -29.80
N LEU A 101 16.23 0.02 -30.95
CA LEU A 101 15.83 -1.26 -31.55
C LEU A 101 16.36 -2.48 -30.77
N LEU A 102 17.58 -2.43 -30.23
CA LEU A 102 18.18 -3.46 -29.37
C LEU A 102 17.63 -3.43 -27.93
N GLY A 103 17.26 -2.25 -27.45
CA GLY A 103 16.57 -1.95 -26.21
C GLY A 103 15.14 -2.47 -26.27
N CYS A 104 14.44 -2.30 -27.40
CA CYS A 104 13.19 -3.02 -27.68
C CYS A 104 13.42 -4.53 -27.66
N PHE A 105 14.44 -5.07 -28.33
CA PHE A 105 14.68 -6.53 -28.30
C PHE A 105 14.98 -7.06 -26.88
N LEU A 106 15.65 -6.24 -26.06
CA LEU A 106 15.91 -6.52 -24.65
C LEU A 106 14.68 -6.37 -23.78
N THR A 107 13.89 -5.30 -23.90
CA THR A 107 12.65 -5.12 -23.13
C THR A 107 11.68 -6.24 -23.47
N ASN A 108 11.59 -6.62 -24.74
CA ASN A 108 10.71 -7.69 -25.19
C ASN A 108 11.11 -9.06 -24.62
N SER A 109 12.42 -9.35 -24.61
CA SER A 109 12.92 -10.57 -23.98
C SER A 109 12.83 -10.50 -22.45
N PHE A 110 13.19 -9.35 -21.86
CA PHE A 110 13.26 -9.13 -20.42
C PHE A 110 11.88 -9.14 -19.78
N ASN A 111 10.90 -8.47 -20.36
CA ASN A 111 9.52 -8.46 -19.87
C ASN A 111 8.96 -9.89 -19.86
N PHE A 112 9.23 -10.67 -20.91
CA PHE A 112 8.89 -12.09 -20.93
C PHE A 112 9.55 -12.88 -19.77
N TYR A 113 10.86 -12.67 -19.53
CA TYR A 113 11.54 -13.32 -18.41
C TYR A 113 11.06 -12.82 -17.04
N MET A 114 10.82 -11.52 -16.90
CA MET A 114 10.33 -10.89 -15.68
C MET A 114 8.96 -11.45 -15.29
N VAL A 115 8.06 -11.62 -16.25
CA VAL A 115 6.76 -12.26 -16.05
C VAL A 115 6.95 -13.69 -15.56
N SER A 116 7.80 -14.48 -16.22
CA SER A 116 8.09 -15.86 -15.79
C SER A 116 8.70 -15.95 -14.37
N TRP A 117 9.61 -15.03 -14.02
CA TRP A 117 10.20 -14.99 -12.67
C TRP A 117 9.18 -14.54 -11.63
N PHE A 118 8.32 -13.60 -11.99
CA PHE A 118 7.24 -13.12 -11.13
C PHE A 118 6.19 -14.20 -10.90
N GLU A 119 5.74 -14.90 -11.95
CA GLU A 119 4.84 -16.06 -11.84
C GLU A 119 5.39 -17.12 -10.87
N ARG A 120 6.71 -17.38 -10.94
CA ARG A 120 7.39 -18.31 -10.05
C ARG A 120 7.39 -17.80 -8.60
N ALA A 121 7.73 -16.53 -8.38
CA ALA A 121 7.69 -15.91 -7.05
C ALA A 121 6.27 -15.85 -6.47
N ARG A 122 5.27 -15.53 -7.31
CA ARG A 122 3.83 -15.54 -7.00
C ARG A 122 3.38 -16.93 -6.56
N SER A 123 3.78 -17.95 -7.31
CA SER A 123 3.50 -19.35 -6.94
C SER A 123 4.12 -19.72 -5.59
N SER A 124 5.33 -19.24 -5.29
CA SER A 124 5.98 -19.47 -4.00
C SER A 124 5.25 -18.80 -2.84
N VAL A 125 4.73 -17.57 -2.99
CA VAL A 125 4.02 -16.88 -1.89
C VAL A 125 2.68 -17.52 -1.59
N ILE A 126 1.99 -18.08 -2.59
CA ILE A 126 0.72 -18.79 -2.39
C ILE A 126 0.91 -20.05 -1.51
N LEU A 127 2.09 -20.68 -1.60
CA LEU A 127 2.41 -21.92 -0.90
C LEU A 127 3.12 -21.70 0.45
N THR A 128 3.52 -20.47 0.76
CA THR A 128 4.31 -20.13 1.95
C THR A 128 3.48 -19.27 2.90
N ASP A 129 3.59 -19.48 4.22
CA ASP A 129 2.97 -18.55 5.17
C ASP A 129 3.60 -17.15 4.99
N PRO A 130 2.82 -16.08 4.74
CA PRO A 130 3.32 -14.72 4.61
C PRO A 130 4.20 -14.27 5.80
N ASN A 131 3.98 -14.81 6.99
CA ASN A 131 4.77 -14.52 8.18
C ASN A 131 6.14 -15.21 8.19
N GLU A 132 6.31 -16.28 7.40
CA GLU A 132 7.53 -17.10 7.38
C GLU A 132 8.58 -16.56 6.39
N ASN A 133 8.20 -15.78 5.37
CA ASN A 133 9.14 -15.38 4.32
C ASN A 133 9.06 -13.89 3.92
N LYS A 134 9.53 -13.03 4.83
CA LYS A 134 9.67 -11.58 4.59
C LYS A 134 10.50 -11.25 3.34
N ILE A 135 11.49 -12.07 3.01
CA ILE A 135 12.36 -11.85 1.85
C ILE A 135 11.57 -12.03 0.54
N LEU A 136 10.66 -12.99 0.49
CA LEU A 136 9.78 -13.18 -0.65
C LEU A 136 8.82 -11.99 -0.86
N MET A 137 8.33 -11.37 0.23
CA MET A 137 7.52 -10.15 0.12
C MET A 137 8.33 -9.00 -0.47
N ILE A 138 9.55 -8.79 0.03
CA ILE A 138 10.49 -7.78 -0.49
C ILE A 138 10.79 -8.03 -1.98
N LEU A 139 10.98 -9.30 -2.36
CA LEU A 139 11.20 -9.65 -3.76
C LEU A 139 10.02 -9.27 -4.66
N LEU A 140 8.78 -9.50 -4.21
CA LEU A 140 7.58 -9.11 -4.97
C LEU A 140 7.46 -7.60 -5.08
N GLU A 141 7.74 -6.85 -4.01
CA GLU A 141 7.84 -5.38 -4.05
C GLU A 141 8.92 -4.90 -5.04
N ASP A 142 10.07 -5.57 -5.09
CA ASP A 142 11.14 -5.25 -6.05
C ASP A 142 10.71 -5.50 -7.51
N PHE A 143 9.83 -6.47 -7.77
CA PHE A 143 9.22 -6.64 -9.10
C PHE A 143 8.30 -5.48 -9.43
N PHE A 144 7.48 -5.03 -8.48
CA PHE A 144 6.57 -3.89 -8.66
C PHE A 144 7.34 -2.60 -8.96
N ASP A 145 8.35 -2.31 -8.16
CA ASP A 145 9.25 -1.16 -8.37
C ASP A 145 9.91 -1.22 -9.74
N CYS A 146 10.37 -2.40 -10.16
CA CYS A 146 10.98 -2.58 -11.47
C CYS A 146 9.99 -2.33 -12.61
N ALA A 147 8.74 -2.81 -12.49
CA ALA A 147 7.68 -2.54 -13.47
C ALA A 147 7.37 -1.03 -13.58
N LEU A 148 7.31 -0.31 -12.45
CA LEU A 148 7.10 1.14 -12.44
C LEU A 148 8.27 1.91 -13.09
N VAL A 149 9.50 1.45 -12.89
CA VAL A 149 10.68 2.03 -13.55
C VAL A 149 10.58 1.84 -15.07
N ILE A 150 10.30 0.62 -15.54
CA ILE A 150 10.18 0.32 -16.98
C ILE A 150 9.07 1.16 -17.63
N CYS A 151 7.93 1.32 -16.95
CA CYS A 151 6.83 2.17 -17.43
C CYS A 151 7.23 3.63 -17.65
N ARG A 152 8.22 4.13 -16.90
CA ARG A 152 8.75 5.49 -17.07
C ARG A 152 9.80 5.56 -18.17
N CYS A 153 10.61 4.51 -18.35
CA CYS A 153 11.76 4.51 -19.27
C CYS A 153 11.39 4.31 -20.74
N SER A 154 10.38 3.48 -21.04
CA SER A 154 10.12 3.03 -22.42
C SER A 154 8.64 2.85 -22.70
N ASP A 155 8.12 3.51 -23.73
CA ASP A 155 6.74 3.30 -24.19
C ASP A 155 6.53 1.89 -24.75
N GLU A 156 7.55 1.29 -25.38
CA GLU A 156 7.43 -0.09 -25.87
C GLU A 156 7.47 -1.09 -24.70
N GLY A 157 8.36 -0.88 -23.73
CA GLY A 157 8.40 -1.67 -22.50
C GLY A 157 7.11 -1.55 -21.70
N LYS A 158 6.51 -0.35 -21.65
CA LYS A 158 5.20 -0.10 -21.03
C LYS A 158 4.08 -0.90 -21.72
N LYS A 159 4.01 -0.89 -23.06
CA LYS A 159 3.00 -1.69 -23.78
C LYS A 159 3.10 -3.17 -23.46
N GLU A 160 4.32 -3.70 -23.36
CA GLU A 160 4.52 -5.10 -23.00
C GLU A 160 4.19 -5.41 -21.56
N LEU A 161 4.53 -4.53 -20.61
CA LEU A 161 4.07 -4.69 -19.23
C LEU A 161 2.55 -4.72 -19.15
N VAL A 162 1.86 -3.85 -19.90
CA VAL A 162 0.41 -3.83 -19.99
C VAL A 162 -0.15 -5.12 -20.58
N ASN A 163 0.53 -5.72 -21.55
CA ASN A 163 0.05 -6.94 -22.20
C ASN A 163 0.39 -8.23 -21.42
N LEU A 164 1.53 -8.28 -20.73
CA LEU A 164 2.07 -9.52 -20.16
C LEU A 164 2.11 -9.51 -18.63
N PHE A 165 2.48 -8.38 -18.01
CA PHE A 165 2.68 -8.30 -16.56
C PHE A 165 1.42 -7.85 -15.81
N LEU A 166 0.62 -7.00 -16.43
CA LEU A 166 -0.61 -6.48 -15.84
C LEU A 166 -1.64 -7.59 -15.52
N PRO A 167 -1.86 -8.60 -16.39
CA PRO A 167 -2.68 -9.76 -16.02
C PRO A 167 -2.17 -10.49 -14.79
N GLU A 168 -0.85 -10.72 -14.71
CA GLU A 168 -0.23 -11.41 -13.59
C GLU A 168 -0.30 -10.63 -12.27
N LEU A 169 -0.15 -9.30 -12.31
CA LEU A 169 -0.44 -8.43 -11.17
C LEU A 169 -1.90 -8.58 -10.73
N GLY A 170 -2.81 -8.57 -11.69
CA GLY A 170 -4.24 -8.78 -11.45
C GLY A 170 -4.52 -10.12 -10.75
N HIS A 171 -3.93 -11.21 -11.25
CA HIS A 171 -4.06 -12.53 -10.63
C HIS A 171 -3.51 -12.58 -9.20
N LEU A 172 -2.42 -11.86 -8.90
CA LEU A 172 -1.92 -11.72 -7.53
C LEU A 172 -2.94 -10.98 -6.65
N VAL A 173 -3.52 -9.90 -7.15
CA VAL A 173 -4.52 -9.10 -6.43
C VAL A 173 -5.79 -9.90 -6.13
N THR A 174 -6.20 -10.82 -7.00
CA THR A 174 -7.41 -11.64 -6.81
C THR A 174 -7.19 -12.84 -5.88
N GLU A 175 -5.95 -13.14 -5.50
CA GLU A 175 -5.62 -14.30 -4.68
C GLU A 175 -5.98 -14.08 -3.20
N ALA A 176 -6.97 -14.85 -2.71
CA ALA A 176 -7.51 -14.69 -1.37
C ALA A 176 -6.52 -15.04 -0.25
N ASN A 177 -5.53 -15.89 -0.55
CA ASN A 177 -4.55 -16.39 0.42
C ASN A 177 -3.37 -15.43 0.65
N ILE A 178 -3.25 -14.38 -0.17
CA ILE A 178 -2.19 -13.38 -0.04
C ILE A 178 -2.66 -12.28 0.94
N CYS A 179 -1.75 -11.84 1.81
CA CYS A 179 -2.05 -10.81 2.80
C CYS A 179 -2.49 -9.49 2.13
N CYS A 180 -3.39 -8.76 2.79
CA CYS A 180 -3.99 -7.54 2.23
C CYS A 180 -2.94 -6.47 1.89
N ALA A 181 -1.87 -6.35 2.68
CA ALA A 181 -0.81 -5.37 2.44
C ALA A 181 -0.11 -5.59 1.09
N LEU A 182 0.27 -6.83 0.77
CA LEU A 182 0.91 -7.15 -0.50
C LEU A 182 -0.06 -6.97 -1.68
N ARG A 183 -1.33 -7.38 -1.52
CA ARG A 183 -2.38 -7.16 -2.53
C ARG A 183 -2.60 -5.67 -2.79
N GLN A 184 -2.58 -4.84 -1.74
CA GLN A 184 -2.73 -3.39 -1.85
C GLN A 184 -1.57 -2.77 -2.63
N GLU A 185 -0.34 -3.22 -2.38
CA GLU A 185 0.85 -2.73 -3.07
C GLU A 185 0.88 -3.16 -4.55
N ALA A 186 0.49 -4.40 -4.85
CA ALA A 186 0.32 -4.87 -6.22
C ALA A 186 -0.75 -4.08 -6.98
N LEU A 187 -1.88 -3.78 -6.32
CA LEU A 187 -2.97 -3.03 -6.91
C LEU A 187 -2.64 -1.55 -7.11
N ARG A 188 -1.90 -0.94 -6.18
CA ARG A 188 -1.32 0.41 -6.33
C ARG A 188 -0.41 0.47 -7.55
N THR A 189 0.41 -0.55 -7.74
CA THR A 189 1.28 -0.71 -8.91
C THR A 189 0.47 -0.86 -10.19
N LEU A 190 -0.54 -1.73 -10.20
CA LEU A 190 -1.44 -1.93 -11.34
C LEU A 190 -2.15 -0.62 -11.74
N ASN A 191 -2.71 0.12 -10.79
CA ASN A 191 -3.36 1.41 -11.06
C ASN A 191 -2.37 2.46 -11.55
N SER A 192 -1.14 2.48 -11.03
CA SER A 192 -0.08 3.38 -11.49
C SER A 192 0.34 3.09 -12.94
N ILE A 193 0.46 1.80 -13.31
CA ILE A 193 0.72 1.39 -14.69
C ILE A 193 -0.43 1.88 -15.58
N LEU A 194 -1.68 1.58 -15.21
CA LEU A 194 -2.87 1.96 -15.99
C LEU A 194 -3.05 3.48 -16.13
N ASP A 195 -2.71 4.26 -15.11
CA ASP A 195 -2.72 5.73 -15.17
C ASP A 195 -1.75 6.28 -16.22
N SER A 196 -0.60 5.62 -16.36
CA SER A 196 0.40 6.01 -17.35
C SER A 196 0.02 5.64 -18.80
N VAL A 197 -1.00 4.79 -19.01
CA VAL A 197 -1.43 4.35 -20.34
C VAL A 197 -2.38 5.36 -20.98
N PRO A 198 -2.07 5.86 -22.19
CA PRO A 198 -2.94 6.79 -22.90
C PRO A 198 -4.34 6.22 -23.12
N ARG A 199 -5.37 7.07 -23.02
CA ARG A 199 -6.78 6.68 -23.18
C ARG A 199 -7.06 5.94 -24.49
N GLU A 200 -6.37 6.29 -25.57
CA GLU A 200 -6.54 5.64 -26.88
C GLU A 200 -6.05 4.19 -26.89
N GLU A 201 -4.99 3.87 -26.14
CA GLU A 201 -4.52 2.49 -26.02
C GLU A 201 -5.46 1.67 -25.14
N ARG A 202 -6.00 2.27 -24.07
CA ARG A 202 -6.97 1.62 -23.17
C ARG A 202 -8.27 1.21 -23.87
N LYS A 203 -8.64 1.86 -24.97
CA LYS A 203 -9.81 1.44 -25.79
C LYS A 203 -9.66 0.03 -26.38
N LYS A 204 -8.44 -0.51 -26.44
CA LYS A 204 -8.15 -1.85 -26.95
C LYS A 204 -8.30 -2.94 -25.89
N PHE A 205 -8.31 -2.59 -24.59
CA PHE A 205 -8.41 -3.57 -23.49
C PHE A 205 -9.63 -4.48 -23.57
N PRO A 206 -10.85 -4.00 -23.88
CA PRO A 206 -12.02 -4.87 -24.02
C PRO A 206 -11.92 -5.88 -25.17
N LEU A 207 -10.96 -5.71 -26.08
CA LEU A 207 -10.73 -6.65 -27.20
C LEU A 207 -9.86 -7.83 -26.77
N SER A 208 -9.21 -7.77 -25.61
CA SER A 208 -8.44 -8.87 -25.04
C SER A 208 -9.34 -9.73 -24.15
N GLU A 209 -9.43 -11.02 -24.47
CA GLU A 209 -10.18 -11.99 -23.66
C GLU A 209 -9.58 -12.11 -22.25
N GLU A 210 -8.26 -12.12 -22.13
CA GLU A 210 -7.53 -12.20 -20.86
C GLU A 210 -7.85 -11.00 -19.96
N ILE A 211 -7.83 -9.78 -20.50
CA ILE A 211 -8.19 -8.58 -19.73
C ILE A 211 -9.67 -8.59 -19.35
N CYS A 212 -10.56 -9.06 -20.23
CA CYS A 212 -11.97 -9.19 -19.91
C CYS A 212 -12.21 -10.21 -18.78
N LEU A 213 -11.53 -11.36 -18.80
CA LEU A 213 -11.58 -12.33 -17.70
C LEU A 213 -11.06 -11.71 -16.40
N LEU A 214 -9.90 -11.04 -16.47
CA LEU A 214 -9.35 -10.34 -15.31
C LEU A 214 -10.34 -9.34 -14.71
N THR A 215 -11.04 -8.54 -15.52
CA THR A 215 -12.04 -7.59 -14.97
C THR A 215 -13.18 -8.29 -14.23
N LYS A 216 -13.58 -9.50 -14.66
CA LYS A 216 -14.59 -10.28 -13.93
C LYS A 216 -14.03 -10.75 -12.59
N ASP A 217 -12.80 -11.22 -12.56
CA ASP A 217 -12.15 -11.67 -11.33
C ASP A 217 -11.92 -10.51 -10.34
N LEU A 218 -11.50 -9.34 -10.84
CA LEU A 218 -11.40 -8.12 -10.03
C LEU A 218 -12.77 -7.70 -9.47
N ALA A 219 -13.82 -7.71 -10.30
CA ALA A 219 -15.17 -7.37 -9.85
C ALA A 219 -15.70 -8.33 -8.79
N LYS A 220 -15.47 -9.64 -8.98
CA LYS A 220 -15.81 -10.67 -7.98
C LYS A 220 -15.05 -10.43 -6.67
N THR A 221 -13.77 -10.08 -6.77
CA THR A 221 -12.91 -9.78 -5.61
C THR A 221 -13.41 -8.57 -4.81
N ILE A 222 -14.04 -7.56 -5.45
CA ILE A 222 -14.64 -6.42 -4.72
C ILE A 222 -15.68 -6.91 -3.71
N LEU A 223 -16.45 -7.95 -4.04
CA LEU A 223 -17.55 -8.44 -3.22
C LEU A 223 -17.06 -9.14 -1.93
N ASP A 224 -15.88 -9.74 -1.96
CA ASP A 224 -15.42 -10.63 -0.88
C ASP A 224 -14.08 -10.22 -0.24
N VAL A 225 -13.34 -9.23 -0.77
CA VAL A 225 -12.01 -8.87 -0.25
C VAL A 225 -12.02 -8.44 1.22
N GLY A 226 -13.09 -7.80 1.67
CA GLY A 226 -13.28 -7.45 3.08
C GLY A 226 -12.36 -6.34 3.61
N ASP A 227 -11.78 -5.53 2.74
CA ASP A 227 -11.00 -4.33 3.08
C ASP A 227 -11.45 -3.18 2.17
N TYR A 228 -11.86 -2.07 2.78
CA TYR A 228 -12.43 -0.93 2.06
C TYR A 228 -11.43 -0.30 1.07
N ASP A 229 -10.17 -0.13 1.45
CA ASP A 229 -9.16 0.48 0.57
C ASP A 229 -8.89 -0.42 -0.64
N LEU A 230 -8.87 -1.75 -0.44
CA LEU A 230 -8.81 -2.69 -1.54
C LEU A 230 -10.06 -2.62 -2.45
N GLN A 231 -11.26 -2.52 -1.88
CA GLN A 231 -12.49 -2.32 -2.68
C GLN A 231 -12.43 -1.05 -3.53
N VAL A 232 -11.92 0.06 -2.99
CA VAL A 232 -11.73 1.32 -3.72
C VAL A 232 -10.72 1.12 -4.86
N ALA A 233 -9.55 0.60 -4.56
CA ALA A 233 -8.48 0.45 -5.54
C ALA A 233 -8.85 -0.56 -6.65
N LEU A 234 -9.65 -1.60 -6.34
CA LEU A 234 -10.18 -2.55 -7.32
C LEU A 234 -11.20 -1.86 -8.23
N SER A 235 -12.08 -1.05 -7.65
CA SER A 235 -13.07 -0.26 -8.40
C SER A 235 -12.37 0.75 -9.33
N GLU A 236 -11.27 1.35 -8.86
CA GLU A 236 -10.41 2.23 -9.67
C GLU A 236 -9.79 1.47 -10.84
N ALA A 237 -9.23 0.27 -10.58
CA ALA A 237 -8.65 -0.57 -11.62
C ALA A 237 -9.68 -0.92 -12.71
N LEU A 238 -10.90 -1.30 -12.33
CA LEU A 238 -11.99 -1.54 -13.27
C LEU A 238 -12.33 -0.29 -14.08
N CYS A 239 -12.43 0.88 -13.45
CA CYS A 239 -12.71 2.15 -14.13
C CYS A 239 -11.59 2.58 -15.08
N ARG A 240 -10.33 2.22 -14.77
CA ARG A 240 -9.17 2.49 -15.62
C ARG A 240 -9.06 1.52 -16.79
N LEU A 241 -9.36 0.23 -16.56
CA LEU A 241 -9.36 -0.82 -17.57
C LEU A 241 -10.49 -0.62 -18.58
N MET A 242 -11.68 -0.25 -18.09
CA MET A 242 -12.85 -0.06 -18.93
C MET A 242 -13.31 1.39 -18.91
N THR A 243 -13.20 2.03 -20.07
CA THR A 243 -13.77 3.37 -20.26
C THR A 243 -15.27 3.37 -19.97
N LYS A 244 -15.82 4.52 -19.57
CA LYS A 244 -17.26 4.65 -19.27
C LYS A 244 -18.19 3.97 -20.29
N LYS A 245 -17.95 4.18 -21.59
CA LYS A 245 -18.75 3.54 -22.65
C LYS A 245 -18.76 2.01 -22.55
N TRP A 246 -17.61 1.39 -22.28
CA TRP A 246 -17.49 -0.07 -22.16
C TRP A 246 -18.03 -0.58 -20.84
N ARG A 247 -17.97 0.23 -19.77
CA ARG A 247 -18.63 -0.11 -18.50
C ARG A 247 -20.12 -0.33 -18.75
N ASP A 248 -20.79 0.59 -19.43
CA ASP A 248 -22.23 0.49 -19.73
C ASP A 248 -22.65 -0.85 -20.35
N ASP A 249 -21.79 -1.43 -21.21
CA ASP A 249 -22.02 -2.71 -21.88
C ASP A 249 -21.63 -3.93 -21.02
N LEU A 250 -20.66 -3.78 -20.12
CA LEU A 250 -20.03 -4.90 -19.41
C LEU A 250 -20.48 -5.09 -17.96
N VAL A 251 -21.07 -4.09 -17.28
CA VAL A 251 -21.29 -4.18 -15.82
C VAL A 251 -22.13 -5.39 -15.39
N HIS A 252 -23.07 -5.84 -16.23
CA HIS A 252 -23.94 -6.97 -15.91
C HIS A 252 -23.20 -8.32 -15.96
N HIS A 253 -21.98 -8.34 -16.52
CA HIS A 253 -21.06 -9.47 -16.42
C HIS A 253 -20.19 -9.42 -15.16
N TRP A 254 -20.14 -8.27 -14.47
CA TRP A 254 -19.38 -8.05 -13.25
C TRP A 254 -20.24 -8.22 -12.00
N PHE A 255 -21.46 -7.70 -12.05
CA PHE A 255 -22.40 -7.71 -10.94
C PHE A 255 -23.71 -8.36 -11.37
N GLU A 256 -24.05 -9.48 -10.74
CA GLU A 256 -25.32 -10.17 -10.95
C GLU A 256 -26.52 -9.36 -10.44
N ASP A 257 -26.33 -8.56 -9.40
CA ASP A 257 -27.34 -7.63 -8.90
C ASP A 257 -27.45 -6.42 -9.84
N ASN A 258 -28.59 -6.32 -10.54
CA ASN A 258 -28.88 -5.23 -11.47
C ASN A 258 -28.76 -3.84 -10.84
N TYR A 259 -29.11 -3.68 -9.56
CA TYR A 259 -28.97 -2.40 -8.88
C TYR A 259 -27.50 -2.01 -8.71
N LEU A 260 -26.64 -2.96 -8.32
CA LEU A 260 -25.19 -2.73 -8.19
C LEU A 260 -24.54 -2.45 -9.55
N ALA A 261 -24.96 -3.19 -10.57
CA ALA A 261 -24.59 -2.94 -11.96
C ALA A 261 -24.87 -1.48 -12.37
N GLU A 262 -26.11 -1.00 -12.20
CA GLU A 262 -26.47 0.38 -12.54
C GLU A 262 -25.73 1.40 -11.66
N ALA A 263 -25.58 1.13 -10.35
CA ALA A 263 -24.84 2.01 -9.45
C ALA A 263 -23.36 2.15 -9.85
N PHE A 264 -22.72 1.08 -10.36
CA PHE A 264 -21.34 1.13 -10.83
C PHE A 264 -21.19 1.97 -12.11
N LYS A 265 -22.17 1.95 -13.03
CA LYS A 265 -22.16 2.79 -14.25
C LYS A 265 -22.12 4.29 -13.93
N GLU A 266 -22.74 4.67 -12.81
CA GLU A 266 -22.83 6.07 -12.39
C GLU A 266 -21.51 6.65 -11.88
N ILE A 267 -20.50 5.82 -11.58
CA ILE A 267 -19.19 6.29 -11.16
C ILE A 267 -18.52 7.11 -12.27
N LYS A 268 -18.27 8.39 -11.98
CA LYS A 268 -17.59 9.31 -12.90
C LYS A 268 -16.12 9.39 -12.56
N ASP A 269 -15.26 9.25 -13.56
CA ASP A 269 -13.80 9.33 -13.40
C ASP A 269 -13.34 10.64 -12.71
N ARG A 270 -14.04 11.75 -12.92
CA ARG A 270 -13.73 13.07 -12.31
C ARG A 270 -14.21 13.26 -10.87
N GLU A 271 -15.12 12.41 -10.41
CA GLU A 271 -15.74 12.45 -9.07
C GLU A 271 -15.55 11.10 -8.36
N PHE A 272 -14.53 10.35 -8.78
CA PHE A 272 -14.34 8.94 -8.46
C PHE A 272 -14.38 8.68 -6.96
N GLU A 273 -13.65 9.43 -6.14
CA GLU A 273 -13.59 9.23 -4.69
C GLU A 273 -14.98 9.19 -4.04
N THR A 274 -15.83 10.17 -4.35
CA THR A 274 -17.15 10.29 -3.73
C THR A 274 -18.20 9.38 -4.35
N ASP A 275 -18.17 9.18 -5.67
CA ASP A 275 -19.06 8.24 -6.35
C ASP A 275 -18.74 6.79 -5.97
N CYS A 276 -17.45 6.44 -5.86
CA CYS A 276 -16.97 5.13 -5.43
C CYS A 276 -17.38 4.83 -3.98
N ARG A 277 -17.22 5.79 -3.06
CA ARG A 277 -17.75 5.67 -1.69
C ARG A 277 -19.24 5.35 -1.67
N LYS A 278 -20.04 6.05 -2.48
CA LYS A 278 -21.49 5.81 -2.57
C LYS A 278 -21.79 4.42 -3.08
N PHE A 279 -21.13 3.99 -4.15
CA PHE A 279 -21.26 2.64 -4.69
C PHE A 279 -20.88 1.56 -3.67
N LEU A 280 -19.72 1.68 -3.02
CA LEU A 280 -19.22 0.67 -2.08
C LEU A 280 -20.07 0.57 -0.82
N ASN A 281 -20.60 1.69 -0.31
CA ASN A 281 -21.56 1.65 0.80
C ASN A 281 -22.83 0.86 0.40
N GLN A 282 -23.37 1.11 -0.80
CA GLN A 282 -24.53 0.37 -1.32
C GLN A 282 -24.21 -1.11 -1.57
N LEU A 283 -23.05 -1.42 -2.13
CA LEU A 283 -22.56 -2.79 -2.34
C LEU A 283 -22.52 -3.55 -1.02
N ASN A 284 -21.84 -3.00 -0.01
CA ASN A 284 -21.69 -3.65 1.29
C ASN A 284 -23.02 -3.75 2.05
N GLU A 285 -23.94 -2.80 1.88
CA GLU A 285 -25.28 -2.89 2.46
C GLU A 285 -26.09 -4.04 1.82
N ARG A 286 -26.07 -4.16 0.49
CA ARG A 286 -26.82 -5.19 -0.25
C ARG A 286 -26.27 -6.59 -0.07
N LEU A 287 -24.98 -6.75 0.18
CA LEU A 287 -24.39 -8.03 0.59
C LEU A 287 -24.94 -8.54 1.93
N GLY A 288 -25.56 -7.68 2.74
CA GLY A 288 -26.27 -8.08 3.95
C GLY A 288 -25.36 -8.83 4.94
N GLY A 289 -25.73 -10.07 5.27
CA GLY A 289 -24.96 -10.92 6.19
C GLY A 289 -23.60 -11.36 5.66
N GLU A 290 -23.44 -11.44 4.33
CA GLU A 290 -22.20 -11.88 3.66
C GLU A 290 -21.15 -10.76 3.57
N ARG A 291 -21.52 -9.52 3.89
CA ARG A 291 -20.60 -8.39 3.81
C ARG A 291 -19.40 -8.57 4.74
N ARG A 292 -18.25 -8.10 4.27
CA ARG A 292 -16.98 -8.16 5.01
C ARG A 292 -16.39 -6.78 5.31
N VAL A 293 -16.99 -5.72 4.77
CA VAL A 293 -16.70 -4.32 5.14
C VAL A 293 -17.96 -3.72 5.74
N TYR A 294 -17.82 -3.08 6.89
CA TYR A 294 -18.91 -2.40 7.59
C TYR A 294 -18.57 -0.93 7.72
N SER A 295 -19.31 -0.07 7.02
CA SER A 295 -19.06 1.37 7.02
C SER A 295 -20.14 2.09 7.82
N PHE A 296 -19.74 2.84 8.84
CA PHE A 296 -20.65 3.63 9.67
C PHE A 296 -20.24 5.10 9.70
N PRO A 297 -21.19 6.03 9.61
CA PRO A 297 -20.90 7.43 9.85
C PRO A 297 -20.68 7.64 11.35
N CYS A 298 -19.57 8.26 11.73
CA CYS A 298 -19.32 8.68 13.10
C CYS A 298 -19.80 10.12 13.32
N ILE A 299 -20.11 10.42 14.58
CA ILE A 299 -20.49 11.76 15.04
C ILE A 299 -19.22 12.59 15.24
N SER A 300 -18.19 11.99 15.84
CA SER A 300 -16.88 12.60 16.06
C SER A 300 -15.83 11.52 16.25
N ALA A 301 -14.57 11.88 16.00
CA ALA A 301 -13.41 11.05 16.28
C ALA A 301 -12.28 11.89 16.89
N PHE A 302 -11.56 11.31 17.84
CA PHE A 302 -10.44 11.94 18.53
C PHE A 302 -9.23 11.02 18.50
N ALA A 303 -8.08 11.61 18.18
CA ALA A 303 -6.76 11.05 18.33
C ALA A 303 -6.14 11.60 19.63
N ASP A 304 -6.05 10.75 20.64
CA ASP A 304 -5.81 11.13 22.04
C ASP A 304 -6.76 12.24 22.51
N MET A 305 -6.26 13.48 22.60
CA MET A 305 -7.04 14.66 23.01
C MET A 305 -7.45 15.57 21.83
N ASN A 306 -6.97 15.27 20.63
CA ASN A 306 -7.18 16.10 19.45
C ASN A 306 -8.33 15.55 18.61
N GLU A 307 -9.33 16.38 18.33
CA GLU A 307 -10.39 16.02 17.39
C GLU A 307 -9.82 15.90 15.97
N VAL A 308 -10.12 14.80 15.29
CA VAL A 308 -9.80 14.62 13.87
C VAL A 308 -11.05 14.93 13.04
N LYS A 309 -10.84 15.55 11.88
CA LYS A 309 -11.94 15.98 11.01
C LYS A 309 -12.04 15.10 9.79
N LYS A 310 -13.26 14.90 9.31
CA LYS A 310 -13.51 14.31 7.99
C LYS A 310 -12.82 15.14 6.90
N PRO A 311 -12.45 14.54 5.77
CA PRO A 311 -11.88 15.28 4.65
C PRO A 311 -12.79 16.42 4.18
N SER A 312 -12.16 17.54 3.82
CA SER A 312 -12.83 18.75 3.33
C SER A 312 -13.34 18.61 1.88
N ASP A 313 -14.25 17.67 1.64
CA ASP A 313 -14.97 17.48 0.37
C ASP A 313 -16.47 17.73 0.57
N GLU A 314 -17.04 18.64 -0.23
CA GLU A 314 -18.46 19.02 -0.16
C GLU A 314 -19.42 17.87 -0.53
N LYS A 315 -18.97 16.92 -1.35
CA LYS A 315 -19.75 15.76 -1.77
C LYS A 315 -19.60 14.57 -0.81
N LEU A 316 -18.68 14.65 0.16
CA LEU A 316 -18.55 13.68 1.23
C LEU A 316 -19.52 14.02 2.36
N GLU A 317 -20.66 13.34 2.34
CA GLU A 317 -21.80 13.60 3.24
C GLU A 317 -21.46 13.39 4.72
N GLU A 318 -20.75 12.31 5.03
CA GLU A 318 -20.53 11.84 6.41
C GLU A 318 -19.06 11.54 6.69
N PHE A 319 -18.69 11.48 7.98
CA PHE A 319 -17.40 10.97 8.41
C PHE A 319 -17.44 9.45 8.56
N TRP A 320 -17.00 8.73 7.53
CA TRP A 320 -17.07 7.26 7.49
C TRP A 320 -15.93 6.58 8.25
N ILE A 321 -16.29 5.56 9.03
CA ILE A 321 -15.38 4.61 9.67
C ILE A 321 -15.66 3.23 9.08
N ASP A 322 -14.63 2.62 8.51
CA ASP A 322 -14.69 1.34 7.82
C ASP A 322 -14.08 0.24 8.69
N PHE A 323 -14.89 -0.75 9.06
CA PHE A 323 -14.46 -1.92 9.79
C PHE A 323 -14.26 -3.09 8.82
N ASN A 324 -13.01 -3.53 8.67
CA ASN A 324 -12.56 -4.43 7.63
C ASN A 324 -12.33 -5.84 8.19
N ALA A 325 -13.26 -6.77 7.94
CA ALA A 325 -13.15 -8.15 8.41
C ALA A 325 -12.17 -8.99 7.57
N GLY A 326 -11.75 -8.51 6.39
CA GLY A 326 -10.75 -9.16 5.55
C GLY A 326 -9.32 -8.87 5.96
N SER A 327 -9.02 -7.63 6.31
CA SER A 327 -7.69 -7.21 6.76
C SER A 327 -7.56 -7.09 8.28
N HIS A 328 -8.63 -7.38 9.04
CA HIS A 328 -8.68 -7.22 10.49
C HIS A 328 -8.25 -5.82 10.94
N SER A 329 -8.82 -4.80 10.31
CA SER A 329 -8.44 -3.41 10.56
C SER A 329 -9.65 -2.48 10.66
N VAL A 330 -9.47 -1.34 11.32
CA VAL A 330 -10.41 -0.21 11.26
C VAL A 330 -9.72 0.92 10.49
N THR A 331 -10.35 1.42 9.43
CA THR A 331 -9.80 2.47 8.57
C THR A 331 -10.74 3.66 8.49
N PHE A 332 -10.18 4.86 8.40
CA PHE A 332 -10.94 6.07 8.11
C PHE A 332 -10.05 7.15 7.52
N TYR A 333 -10.65 8.04 6.73
CA TYR A 333 -9.94 9.16 6.13
C TYR A 333 -10.12 10.42 6.96
N VAL A 334 -9.05 11.21 7.07
CA VAL A 334 -9.03 12.49 7.78
C VAL A 334 -8.55 13.62 6.88
N ASP A 335 -8.92 14.83 7.25
CA ASP A 335 -8.43 16.05 6.61
C ASP A 335 -6.90 16.16 6.79
N SER A 336 -6.18 16.31 5.68
CA SER A 336 -4.72 16.41 5.70
C SER A 336 -4.25 17.82 6.04
N SER A 337 -3.25 17.92 6.92
CA SER A 337 -2.62 19.21 7.23
C SER A 337 -1.65 19.72 6.15
N GLU A 338 -1.25 18.88 5.18
CA GLU A 338 -0.11 19.18 4.28
C GLU A 338 -0.37 18.94 2.78
N GLY A 339 -1.60 18.68 2.36
CA GLY A 339 -1.87 18.40 0.95
C GLY A 339 -3.32 18.55 0.52
N ALA A 340 -3.54 18.29 -0.77
CA ALA A 340 -4.89 18.23 -1.37
C ALA A 340 -5.53 16.84 -1.29
N LEU A 341 -4.78 15.82 -0.83
CA LEU A 341 -5.23 14.43 -0.74
C LEU A 341 -5.66 14.11 0.69
N TRP A 342 -6.58 13.17 0.84
CA TRP A 342 -7.06 12.70 2.14
C TRP A 342 -5.98 11.85 2.82
N ASP A 343 -5.78 12.04 4.12
CA ASP A 343 -4.89 11.17 4.90
C ASP A 343 -5.68 9.95 5.39
N SER A 344 -5.13 8.75 5.23
CA SER A 344 -5.77 7.51 5.69
C SER A 344 -5.18 7.07 7.03
N VAL A 345 -6.05 6.76 7.99
CA VAL A 345 -5.70 6.15 9.27
C VAL A 345 -6.12 4.69 9.24
N ARG A 346 -5.18 3.77 9.49
CA ARG A 346 -5.43 2.33 9.54
C ARG A 346 -5.00 1.79 10.91
N LEU A 347 -5.91 1.13 11.60
CA LEU A 347 -5.71 0.53 12.92
C LEU A 347 -5.79 -0.99 12.77
N SER A 348 -4.65 -1.68 12.66
CA SER A 348 -4.63 -3.14 12.54
C SER A 348 -4.88 -3.83 13.88
N LYS A 349 -5.50 -5.01 13.85
CA LYS A 349 -5.75 -5.82 15.04
C LYS A 349 -4.47 -6.15 15.82
N GLU A 350 -3.38 -6.37 15.10
CA GLU A 350 -2.06 -6.70 15.65
C GLU A 350 -1.46 -5.52 16.43
N GLU A 351 -1.70 -4.30 15.96
CA GLU A 351 -1.23 -3.05 16.58
C GLU A 351 -2.17 -2.55 17.69
N VAL A 352 -3.40 -3.04 17.78
CA VAL A 352 -4.34 -2.72 18.85
C VAL A 352 -4.04 -3.53 20.11
N SER A 353 -3.92 -2.86 21.26
CA SER A 353 -3.77 -3.52 22.56
C SER A 353 -5.13 -4.00 23.09
N SER A 354 -6.13 -3.12 23.09
CA SER A 354 -7.49 -3.41 23.57
C SER A 354 -8.50 -2.37 23.06
N TYR A 355 -9.80 -2.64 23.22
CA TYR A 355 -10.85 -1.67 22.99
C TYR A 355 -11.97 -1.75 24.04
N SER A 356 -12.76 -0.68 24.15
CA SER A 356 -13.98 -0.65 24.98
C SER A 356 -15.10 0.08 24.24
N LEU A 357 -16.34 -0.28 24.56
CA LEU A 357 -17.55 0.38 24.08
C LEU A 357 -18.38 0.81 25.28
N ARG A 358 -18.81 2.08 25.30
CA ARG A 358 -19.80 2.59 26.24
C ARG A 358 -20.99 3.16 25.47
N GLU A 359 -22.17 3.00 26.01
CA GLU A 359 -23.39 3.59 25.46
C GLU A 359 -24.00 4.51 26.52
N GLU A 360 -24.16 5.77 26.16
CA GLU A 360 -24.65 6.84 27.03
C GLU A 360 -25.37 7.87 26.15
N ASP A 361 -26.47 8.43 26.64
CA ASP A 361 -27.22 9.51 25.97
C ASP A 361 -27.60 9.25 24.49
N GLY A 362 -27.84 7.99 24.11
CA GLY A 362 -28.17 7.62 22.73
C GLY A 362 -26.98 7.62 21.76
N GLU A 363 -25.76 7.69 22.30
CA GLU A 363 -24.51 7.55 21.58
C GLU A 363 -23.69 6.36 22.06
N LYS A 364 -22.93 5.77 21.14
CA LYS A 364 -21.98 4.69 21.36
C LYS A 364 -20.56 5.23 21.22
N THR A 365 -19.82 5.29 22.32
CA THR A 365 -18.42 5.70 22.35
C THR A 365 -17.51 4.48 22.35
N VAL A 366 -16.75 4.31 21.28
CA VAL A 366 -15.66 3.33 21.16
C VAL A 366 -14.35 4.00 21.60
N LYS A 367 -13.55 3.31 22.41
CA LYS A 367 -12.15 3.69 22.68
C LYS A 367 -11.26 2.51 22.28
N ILE A 368 -10.34 2.75 21.35
CA ILE A 368 -9.33 1.80 20.88
C ILE A 368 -7.99 2.25 21.44
N TYR A 369 -7.27 1.35 22.09
CA TYR A 369 -5.95 1.58 22.65
C TYR A 369 -4.92 0.87 21.80
N MET A 370 -3.87 1.58 21.43
CA MET A 370 -2.81 1.07 20.57
C MET A 370 -1.69 0.46 21.41
N LYS A 371 -1.15 -0.67 20.95
CA LYS A 371 0.11 -1.26 21.44
C LYS A 371 1.30 -0.58 20.76
N ILE A 372 1.17 -0.29 19.47
CA ILE A 372 2.14 0.44 18.66
C ILE A 372 1.49 1.77 18.28
N PRO A 373 2.05 2.93 18.63
CA PRO A 373 1.45 4.22 18.33
C PRO A 373 1.16 4.38 16.83
N ALA A 374 -0.03 4.86 16.50
CA ALA A 374 -0.39 5.22 15.13
C ALA A 374 0.10 6.64 14.82
N ILE A 375 0.46 6.93 13.57
CA ILE A 375 0.81 8.30 13.16
C ILE A 375 -0.40 8.95 12.50
N ILE A 376 -0.91 10.04 13.08
CA ILE A 376 -2.03 10.81 12.53
C ILE A 376 -1.63 12.29 12.52
N ASN A 377 -1.66 12.92 11.35
CA ASN A 377 -1.22 14.31 11.15
C ASN A 377 0.14 14.61 11.81
N LYS A 378 1.10 13.68 11.62
CA LYS A 378 2.47 13.69 12.18
C LYS A 378 2.59 13.56 13.69
N ASN A 379 1.51 13.27 14.39
CA ASN A 379 1.53 13.00 15.82
C ASN A 379 1.47 11.49 16.06
N GLU A 380 2.28 11.01 17.00
CA GLU A 380 2.14 9.67 17.56
C GLU A 380 0.91 9.63 18.47
N VAL A 381 0.02 8.68 18.21
CA VAL A 381 -1.28 8.57 18.86
C VAL A 381 -1.41 7.19 19.49
N THR A 382 -1.75 7.17 20.77
CA THR A 382 -1.87 5.92 21.54
C THR A 382 -3.30 5.47 21.75
N LYS A 383 -4.28 6.37 21.56
CA LYS A 383 -5.70 6.10 21.77
C LYS A 383 -6.55 6.79 20.71
N ILE A 384 -7.53 6.05 20.19
CA ILE A 384 -8.55 6.56 19.28
C ILE A 384 -9.91 6.47 19.98
N LYS A 385 -10.63 7.58 20.05
CA LYS A 385 -12.02 7.62 20.55
C LYS A 385 -12.93 7.95 19.37
N ILE A 386 -14.00 7.17 19.18
CA ILE A 386 -14.97 7.38 18.10
C ILE A 386 -16.38 7.31 18.67
N SER A 387 -17.21 8.30 18.38
CA SER A 387 -18.61 8.34 18.79
C SER A 387 -19.53 8.03 17.61
N PHE A 388 -20.54 7.19 17.86
CA PHE A 388 -21.53 6.76 16.88
C PHE A 388 -22.94 6.94 17.44
N SER A 389 -23.94 7.02 16.56
CA SER A 389 -25.34 6.94 16.99
C SER A 389 -25.65 5.53 17.55
N ALA A 390 -26.41 5.44 18.64
CA ALA A 390 -26.79 4.18 19.27
C ALA A 390 -27.57 3.22 18.33
N LYS A 391 -28.15 3.73 17.23
CA LYS A 391 -28.85 2.93 16.23
C LYS A 391 -27.96 1.89 15.53
N PHE A 392 -26.64 2.09 15.53
CA PHE A 392 -25.70 1.19 14.86
C PHE A 392 -25.26 0.03 15.77
N GLU A 393 -25.18 -1.17 15.19
CA GLU A 393 -24.65 -2.35 15.88
C GLU A 393 -23.11 -2.35 15.76
N ILE A 394 -22.44 -1.64 16.68
CA ILE A 394 -20.99 -1.45 16.66
C ILE A 394 -20.25 -2.58 17.39
N LEU A 395 -20.86 -3.17 18.43
CA LEU A 395 -20.17 -4.14 19.29
C LEU A 395 -19.88 -5.43 18.54
N GLY A 396 -20.87 -6.01 17.85
CA GLY A 396 -20.68 -7.24 17.09
C GLY A 396 -19.64 -7.06 15.97
N VAL A 397 -19.62 -5.89 15.33
CA VAL A 397 -18.64 -5.57 14.28
C VAL A 397 -17.22 -5.45 14.84
N LEU A 398 -17.04 -4.76 15.98
CA LEU A 398 -15.74 -4.67 16.67
C LEU A 398 -15.20 -6.06 17.02
N LYS A 399 -16.06 -6.92 17.58
CA LYS A 399 -15.69 -8.30 17.94
C LYS A 399 -15.28 -9.11 16.71
N LYS A 400 -15.99 -8.95 15.59
CA LYS A 400 -15.66 -9.62 14.31
C LYS A 400 -14.32 -9.17 13.74
N VAL A 401 -13.98 -7.88 13.87
CA VAL A 401 -12.81 -7.28 13.20
C VAL A 401 -11.57 -7.30 14.09
N LEU A 402 -11.68 -6.81 15.33
CA LEU A 402 -10.57 -6.70 16.28
C LEU A 402 -10.49 -7.88 17.27
N GLY A 403 -11.51 -8.75 17.33
CA GLY A 403 -11.55 -9.92 18.20
C GLY A 403 -12.18 -9.66 19.57
N ASP A 404 -12.81 -10.69 20.15
CA ASP A 404 -13.36 -10.65 21.51
C ASP A 404 -12.24 -10.53 22.57
N GLU A 405 -11.07 -11.11 22.30
CA GLU A 405 -9.91 -11.14 23.20
C GLU A 405 -9.30 -9.76 23.45
N LYS A 406 -9.54 -8.80 22.55
CA LYS A 406 -9.11 -7.41 22.68
C LYS A 406 -10.13 -6.56 23.43
N MET A 407 -11.35 -7.05 23.67
CA MET A 407 -12.36 -6.30 24.40
C MET A 407 -11.97 -6.21 25.87
N MET A 408 -11.86 -4.98 26.37
CA MET A 408 -11.82 -4.76 27.81
C MET A 408 -13.16 -5.21 28.38
N ILE A 409 -13.15 -6.30 29.14
CA ILE A 409 -14.30 -6.67 29.95
C ILE A 409 -14.50 -5.49 30.90
N THR A 410 -15.61 -4.78 30.73
CA THR A 410 -16.05 -3.76 31.66
C THR A 410 -16.27 -4.45 33.00
N LEU A 411 -15.22 -4.59 33.81
CA LEU A 411 -15.38 -4.81 35.24
C LEU A 411 -16.10 -3.54 35.68
N HIS A 412 -17.41 -3.68 35.91
CA HIS A 412 -18.34 -2.59 36.12
C HIS A 412 -18.13 -1.87 37.47
N GLN A 413 -16.90 -1.81 37.97
CA GLN A 413 -16.51 -1.16 39.20
C GLN A 413 -15.02 -0.79 39.09
N GLN A 414 -14.71 0.51 39.24
CA GLN A 414 -13.42 1.11 39.64
C GLN A 414 -12.58 1.92 38.62
N ILE A 415 -13.12 2.43 37.51
CA ILE A 415 -12.46 3.55 36.78
C ILE A 415 -13.48 4.62 36.34
N ASN A 416 -14.34 5.04 37.25
CA ASN A 416 -15.22 6.22 37.06
C ASN A 416 -14.89 7.35 38.06
N LEU A 417 -13.68 7.40 38.63
CA LEU A 417 -13.32 8.43 39.62
C LEU A 417 -11.97 9.14 39.39
N ALA A 418 -11.33 9.01 38.22
CA ALA A 418 -9.99 9.59 38.04
C ALA A 418 -9.84 10.68 36.97
N GLU A 419 -10.82 10.93 36.10
CA GLU A 419 -10.65 11.95 35.06
C GLU A 419 -11.95 12.68 34.74
N GLU A 420 -12.43 13.55 35.65
CA GLU A 420 -13.22 14.73 35.28
C GLU A 420 -12.89 15.95 36.17
N GLU A 421 -12.60 17.06 35.48
CA GLU A 421 -12.55 18.49 35.86
C GLU A 421 -11.28 19.19 36.42
N PRO A 422 -11.01 20.44 35.96
CA PRO A 422 -9.85 21.24 36.35
C PRO A 422 -10.11 22.02 37.65
N VAL A 423 -9.25 21.84 38.65
CA VAL A 423 -9.34 22.55 39.94
C VAL A 423 -8.99 24.03 39.77
N ARG A 424 -9.95 24.91 40.10
CA ARG A 424 -9.70 26.34 40.40
C ARG A 424 -9.16 26.50 41.83
N ALA A 425 -8.33 27.53 42.00
CA ALA A 425 -7.47 27.84 43.13
C ALA A 425 -8.13 27.97 44.53
N GLY A 426 -7.33 27.67 45.56
CA GLY A 426 -7.56 28.05 46.97
C GLY A 426 -6.56 27.37 47.93
N GLU A 427 -5.92 28.17 48.79
CA GLU A 427 -4.71 27.89 49.60
C GLU A 427 -4.88 27.06 50.90
N GLN A 428 -3.76 26.43 51.32
CA GLN A 428 -3.30 26.11 52.72
C GLN A 428 -4.16 25.11 53.54
N THR A 429 -3.66 24.16 54.37
CA THR A 429 -2.41 23.97 55.13
C THR A 429 -2.37 22.55 55.73
N LYS A 430 -1.16 21.97 55.85
CA LYS A 430 -0.60 21.07 56.91
C LYS A 430 -1.28 19.75 57.38
N GLN A 431 -0.44 18.70 57.25
CA GLN A 431 -0.01 17.68 58.23
C GLN A 431 -0.84 16.41 58.56
N ASN A 432 -0.16 15.30 58.26
CA ASN A 432 0.10 14.10 59.06
C ASN A 432 -0.84 12.88 59.02
N GLU A 433 -0.24 11.81 58.48
CA GLU A 433 -0.06 10.44 59.02
C GLU A 433 -1.15 9.36 58.89
N ALA A 434 -0.61 8.19 58.47
CA ALA A 434 -1.00 6.82 58.76
C ALA A 434 -1.82 6.01 57.71
N GLU A 435 -1.06 5.18 56.99
CA GLU A 435 -1.27 3.75 56.74
C GLU A 435 -2.40 3.24 55.82
N SER A 436 -1.98 2.74 54.65
CA SER A 436 -2.33 1.38 54.18
C SER A 436 -1.46 1.03 52.97
N SER A 437 -0.37 0.29 53.20
CA SER A 437 0.40 -0.35 52.12
C SER A 437 -0.31 -1.63 51.68
N GLN A 438 -1.15 -1.55 50.65
CA GLN A 438 -1.51 -2.73 49.85
C GLN A 438 -0.59 -2.80 48.62
N ARG A 439 0.45 -3.63 48.74
CA ARG A 439 1.27 -4.09 47.63
C ARG A 439 0.41 -4.95 46.71
N VAL A 440 0.12 -4.48 45.49
CA VAL A 440 -0.30 -5.36 44.39
C VAL A 440 0.94 -5.68 43.56
N LEU A 441 1.33 -6.94 43.63
CA LEU A 441 2.43 -7.54 42.90
C LEU A 441 1.99 -7.75 41.44
N ILE A 442 2.47 -6.93 40.51
CA ILE A 442 2.37 -7.23 39.08
C ILE A 442 3.62 -8.05 38.75
N ILE A 443 3.45 -9.36 38.61
CA ILE A 443 4.48 -10.23 38.04
C ILE A 443 4.39 -10.10 36.52
N ALA A 444 5.35 -9.38 35.94
CA ALA A 444 5.64 -9.47 34.51
C ALA A 444 6.44 -10.76 34.23
N PRO A 445 6.27 -11.43 33.08
CA PRO A 445 7.30 -12.33 32.60
C PRO A 445 8.49 -11.47 32.14
N GLU A 446 9.62 -11.62 32.85
CA GLU A 446 10.88 -10.97 32.52
C GLU A 446 11.45 -11.47 31.17
N GLY A 447 12.11 -10.57 30.44
CA GLY A 447 13.11 -10.96 29.45
C GLY A 447 13.25 -10.03 28.25
N GLU A 448 13.87 -8.86 28.46
CA GLU A 448 15.02 -8.32 27.68
C GLU A 448 15.04 -6.78 27.73
N VAL A 449 16.10 -6.27 28.37
CA VAL A 449 16.40 -4.86 28.51
C VAL A 449 17.15 -4.40 27.26
N VAL A 450 16.53 -3.56 26.44
CA VAL A 450 17.23 -2.80 25.39
C VAL A 450 17.38 -1.36 25.87
N VAL A 451 18.62 -1.00 26.21
CA VAL A 451 19.01 0.37 26.53
C VAL A 451 19.08 1.17 25.22
N PHE A 452 18.20 2.16 25.05
CA PHE A 452 18.32 3.14 23.97
C PHE A 452 19.15 4.34 24.44
N LEU A 453 20.31 4.54 23.80
CA LEU A 453 21.05 5.80 23.84
C LEU A 453 20.35 6.83 22.94
N PRO A 454 20.29 8.12 23.34
CA PRO A 454 19.70 9.16 22.50
C PRO A 454 20.63 9.50 21.32
N PRO A 455 20.11 9.70 20.10
CA PRO A 455 20.91 10.25 19.02
C PRO A 455 21.19 11.73 19.28
N SER A 456 22.49 12.03 19.34
CA SER A 456 23.04 13.38 19.27
C SER A 456 22.96 13.96 17.86
N ALA A 457 22.98 15.30 17.84
CA ALA A 457 23.39 16.20 16.76
C ALA A 457 22.32 16.67 15.75
N GLU A 458 22.00 17.96 15.90
CA GLU A 458 21.42 18.87 14.91
C GLU A 458 22.28 18.96 13.62
N LYS A 459 21.60 19.16 12.48
CA LYS A 459 21.82 20.20 11.42
C LYS A 459 21.19 19.77 10.08
N PRO A 460 21.04 20.65 9.07
CA PRO A 460 20.45 21.99 9.08
C PRO A 460 19.33 22.14 8.02
N LYS A 461 18.47 23.15 8.19
CA LYS A 461 17.47 23.58 7.20
C LYS A 461 18.14 24.21 5.97
N ALA A 462 17.68 23.85 4.77
CA ALA A 462 17.75 24.69 3.57
C ALA A 462 16.48 24.50 2.70
N PRO A 463 15.89 25.58 2.17
CA PRO A 463 14.64 25.54 1.41
C PRO A 463 14.91 25.31 -0.09
N SER A 464 14.03 24.58 -0.78
CA SER A 464 14.03 24.48 -2.25
C SER A 464 12.77 25.11 -2.86
N PRO A 465 12.84 25.59 -4.12
CA PRO A 465 12.17 26.81 -4.54
C PRO A 465 10.80 26.59 -5.18
N ARG A 466 9.92 27.57 -4.91
CA ARG A 466 8.60 27.77 -5.53
C ARG A 466 8.73 27.95 -7.06
N MET A 467 8.02 27.12 -7.82
CA MET A 467 7.50 27.54 -9.13
C MET A 467 6.07 28.05 -8.96
N LYS A 468 5.92 29.38 -9.09
CA LYS A 468 4.63 30.04 -9.23
C LYS A 468 4.11 29.81 -10.65
N ALA A 469 2.98 29.14 -10.79
CA ALA A 469 2.15 29.31 -11.97
C ALA A 469 1.51 30.70 -11.91
N LYS A 470 1.74 31.53 -12.93
CA LYS A 470 0.97 32.77 -13.16
C LYS A 470 -0.30 32.41 -13.96
N PRO A 471 -1.43 33.07 -13.68
CA PRO A 471 -2.68 32.80 -14.37
C PRO A 471 -2.79 33.57 -15.68
N ARG A 472 -3.01 32.86 -16.78
CA ARG A 472 -4.19 32.99 -17.67
C ARG A 472 -4.11 31.97 -18.79
#